data_AF-X0ZDD5-F1
#
_entry.id   AF-X0ZDD5-F1
#
_cell.length_a   1.000
_cell.length_b   1.000
_cell.length_c   1.000
_cell.angle_alpha   90.00
_cell.angle_beta   90.00
_cell.angle_gamma   90.00
#
_symmetry.space_group_name_H-M   'P 1'
#
loop_
_entity.id
_entity.type
_entity.pdbx_description
1 polymer ?
#
loop_
_entity_poly.entity_id
_entity_poly.type
_entity_poly.pdbx_seq_one_letter_code
_entity_poly.pdbx_strand_id
1 'polypeptide(L)'
;MDKTMFGRRQPSKRGWGASGKHIVFGIYQRNGKVLTFPISSRAKDSMIPLITYYTKAGSLYYTDDWFAYTFLPIRGNHVVVTKEKGLPKGRDHLNSIEGFWSFAKRWLYQYRGVYKQYFHLYLKEIEW
;
A
#
# COMPACT_ATOMS: atom_id res chain seq x y z
N MET A 1 0.46 -4.01 -5.78
CA MET A 1 -0.27 -3.05 -4.94
C MET A 1 -0.14 -3.52 -3.51
N ASP A 2 0.02 -2.59 -2.59
CA ASP A 2 0.19 -2.91 -1.18
C ASP A 2 -0.26 -1.72 -0.32
N LYS A 3 -0.38 -1.95 0.99
CA LYS A 3 -0.71 -0.91 1.96
C LYS A 3 0.25 -0.92 3.13
N THR A 4 0.51 0.26 3.66
CA THR A 4 1.33 0.39 4.86
C THR A 4 0.71 1.36 5.85
N MET A 5 1.21 1.32 7.08
CA MET A 5 0.81 2.24 8.14
C MET A 5 2.00 3.12 8.53
N PHE A 6 1.76 4.41 8.67
CA PHE A 6 2.71 5.39 9.18
C PHE A 6 2.25 5.90 10.55
N GLY A 7 3.21 6.08 11.46
CA GLY A 7 2.95 6.53 12.83
C GLY A 7 3.61 5.62 13.86
N ARG A 8 3.68 6.11 15.10
CA ARG A 8 4.33 5.40 16.21
C ARG A 8 3.60 4.07 16.47
N ARG A 9 4.35 3.03 16.85
CA ARG A 9 3.75 1.77 17.29
C ARG A 9 2.97 2.05 18.58
N GLN A 10 1.65 1.96 18.50
CA GLN A 10 0.75 2.09 19.65
C GLN A 10 0.11 0.73 19.92
N PRO A 11 0.17 0.21 21.16
CA PRO A 11 -0.52 -1.03 21.51
C PRO A 11 -2.04 -0.80 21.43
N SER A 12 -2.73 -1.58 20.61
CA SER A 12 -4.20 -1.59 20.57
C SER A 12 -4.76 -2.77 21.34
N LYS A 13 -5.91 -2.56 21.98
CA LYS A 13 -6.63 -3.59 22.74
C LYS A 13 -7.08 -4.79 21.90
N ARG A 14 -7.25 -4.65 20.57
CA ARG A 14 -7.49 -5.74 19.59
C ARG A 14 -6.97 -5.36 18.19
N GLY A 15 -6.35 -6.30 17.47
CA GLY A 15 -5.99 -6.16 16.05
C GLY A 15 -4.69 -5.40 15.73
N TRP A 16 -4.63 -4.78 14.53
CA TRP A 16 -3.40 -4.24 13.89
C TRP A 16 -2.79 -2.96 14.50
N GLY A 17 -3.36 -2.39 15.57
CA GLY A 17 -2.82 -1.15 16.15
C GLY A 17 -2.92 0.07 15.23
N ALA A 18 -4.06 0.26 14.56
CA ALA A 18 -4.27 1.36 13.60
C ALA A 18 -4.70 2.69 14.24
N SER A 19 -5.07 2.70 15.52
CA SER A 19 -5.44 3.95 16.21
C SER A 19 -4.27 4.93 16.18
N GLY A 20 -4.52 6.16 15.73
CA GLY A 20 -3.50 7.20 15.60
C GLY A 20 -2.51 7.03 14.44
N LYS A 21 -2.70 6.05 13.55
CA LYS A 21 -1.82 5.82 12.39
C LYS A 21 -2.46 6.27 11.08
N HIS A 22 -1.64 6.70 10.13
CA HIS A 22 -2.05 6.94 8.75
C HIS A 22 -1.96 5.65 7.97
N ILE A 23 -3.07 5.22 7.38
CA ILE A 23 -3.09 4.10 6.46
C ILE A 23 -2.88 4.67 5.06
N VAL A 24 -1.94 4.10 4.33
CA VAL A 24 -1.62 4.53 2.96
C VAL A 24 -1.71 3.34 2.05
N PHE A 25 -2.45 3.51 0.96
CA PHE A 25 -2.51 2.57 -0.14
C PHE A 25 -1.53 2.99 -1.24
N GLY A 26 -0.78 2.03 -1.77
CA GLY A 26 0.19 2.26 -2.82
C GLY A 26 -0.07 1.40 -4.05
N ILE A 27 0.02 2.02 -5.22
CA ILE A 27 0.03 1.37 -6.52
C ILE A 27 1.42 1.58 -7.12
N TYR A 28 2.13 0.49 -7.37
CA TYR A 28 3.43 0.48 -8.05
C TYR A 28 3.23 -0.04 -9.47
N GLN A 29 3.61 0.75 -10.47
CA GLN A 29 3.70 0.32 -11.85
C GLN A 29 5.15 -0.05 -12.18
N ARG A 30 5.37 -1.23 -12.77
CA ARG A 30 6.73 -1.67 -13.16
C ARG A 30 7.32 -0.71 -14.21
N ASN A 31 8.53 -0.23 -13.94
CA ASN A 31 9.21 0.80 -14.76
C ASN A 31 8.38 2.08 -14.93
N GLY A 32 7.46 2.33 -14.00
CA GLY A 32 6.60 3.49 -14.00
C GLY A 32 6.60 4.13 -12.62
N LYS A 33 5.49 4.78 -12.32
CA LYS A 33 5.37 5.58 -11.10
C LYS A 33 4.85 4.79 -9.91
N VAL A 34 5.16 5.27 -8.72
CA VAL A 34 4.46 4.90 -7.49
C VAL A 34 3.44 5.98 -7.17
N LEU A 35 2.19 5.55 -7.04
CA LEU A 35 1.11 6.39 -6.58
C LEU A 35 0.75 6.00 -5.16
N THR A 36 0.61 6.99 -4.29
CA THR A 36 0.23 6.80 -2.89
C THR A 36 -1.04 7.56 -2.56
N PHE A 37 -1.88 6.92 -1.76
CA PHE A 37 -3.19 7.44 -1.39
C PHE A 37 -3.39 7.26 0.11
N PRO A 38 -3.45 8.35 0.90
CA PRO A 38 -3.89 8.25 2.28
C PRO A 38 -5.36 7.83 2.31
N ILE A 39 -5.67 6.73 2.99
CA ILE A 39 -7.03 6.19 3.11
C ILE A 39 -7.50 6.21 4.57
N SER A 40 -8.79 6.43 4.78
CA SER A 40 -9.39 6.44 6.12
C SER A 40 -9.59 5.03 6.68
N SER A 41 -9.71 4.02 5.83
CA SER A 41 -10.00 2.64 6.22
C SER A 41 -9.39 1.63 5.25
N ARG A 42 -9.30 0.36 5.66
CA ARG A 42 -8.90 -0.78 4.80
C ARG A 42 -10.10 -1.44 4.11
N ALA A 43 -11.27 -0.79 4.13
CA ALA A 43 -12.48 -1.32 3.51
C ALA A 43 -12.33 -1.36 1.98
N LYS A 44 -13.05 -2.29 1.35
CA LYS A 44 -13.04 -2.42 -0.12
C LYS A 44 -13.47 -1.12 -0.80
N ASP A 45 -14.50 -0.48 -0.25
CA ASP A 45 -15.10 0.73 -0.83
C ASP A 45 -14.12 1.91 -0.90
N SER A 46 -13.13 1.95 -0.01
CA SER A 46 -12.07 2.97 -0.05
C SER A 46 -11.00 2.66 -1.11
N MET A 47 -10.82 1.40 -1.50
CA MET A 47 -9.73 0.96 -2.39
C MET A 47 -10.19 0.73 -3.83
N ILE A 48 -11.39 0.17 -4.03
CA ILE A 48 -11.95 -0.16 -5.36
C ILE A 48 -11.94 1.05 -6.31
N PRO A 49 -12.40 2.26 -5.90
CA PRO A 49 -12.39 3.42 -6.78
C PRO A 49 -10.98 3.84 -7.20
N LEU A 50 -10.03 3.83 -6.26
CA LEU A 50 -8.63 4.16 -6.53
C LEU A 50 -8.00 3.18 -7.51
N ILE A 51 -8.17 1.88 -7.27
CA ILE A 51 -7.68 0.84 -8.19
C ILE A 51 -8.31 1.03 -9.57
N THR A 52 -9.64 1.22 -9.61
CA THR A 52 -10.38 1.33 -10.86
C THR A 52 -9.98 2.55 -11.70
N TYR A 53 -9.65 3.66 -11.05
CA TYR A 53 -9.26 4.89 -11.72
C TYR A 53 -7.80 4.85 -12.19
N TYR A 54 -6.89 4.34 -11.36
CA TYR A 54 -5.45 4.41 -11.62
C TYR A 54 -4.86 3.18 -12.32
N THR A 55 -5.65 2.12 -12.56
CA THR A 55 -5.20 0.97 -13.35
C THR A 55 -6.09 0.67 -14.54
N LYS A 56 -5.50 0.13 -15.60
CA LYS A 56 -6.23 -0.27 -16.79
C LYS A 56 -6.94 -1.62 -16.58
N ALA A 57 -8.14 -1.78 -17.13
CA ALA A 57 -8.76 -3.10 -17.22
C ALA A 57 -7.87 -4.04 -18.06
N GLY A 58 -7.80 -5.32 -17.68
CA GLY A 58 -6.91 -6.31 -18.28
C GLY A 58 -5.43 -6.26 -17.82
N SER A 59 -5.06 -5.34 -16.91
CA SER A 59 -3.71 -5.33 -16.33
C SER A 59 -3.42 -6.58 -15.50
N LEU A 60 -2.12 -6.87 -15.31
CA LEU A 60 -1.64 -7.90 -14.39
C LEU A 60 -1.43 -7.30 -13.00
N TYR A 61 -2.19 -7.77 -12.03
CA TYR A 61 -2.19 -7.29 -10.66
C TYR A 61 -1.40 -8.24 -9.75
N TYR A 62 -0.47 -7.69 -8.97
CA TYR A 62 0.24 -8.39 -7.90
C TYR A 62 -0.21 -7.83 -6.56
N THR A 63 -0.77 -8.65 -5.69
CA THR A 63 -1.22 -8.24 -4.34
C THR A 63 -0.95 -9.33 -3.31
N ASP A 64 -1.05 -8.98 -2.02
CA ASP A 64 -1.18 -9.97 -0.95
C ASP A 64 -2.56 -10.65 -0.97
N ASP A 65 -2.74 -11.67 -0.14
CA ASP A 65 -3.99 -12.43 0.02
C ASP A 65 -5.03 -11.65 0.84
N TRP A 66 -5.33 -10.43 0.43
CA TRP A 66 -6.27 -9.58 1.11
C TRP A 66 -7.64 -9.60 0.45
N PHE A 67 -8.71 -9.81 1.24
CA PHE A 67 -10.08 -9.95 0.76
C PHE A 67 -10.57 -8.76 -0.11
N ALA A 68 -10.09 -7.55 0.12
CA ALA A 68 -10.39 -6.38 -0.73
C ALA A 68 -9.95 -6.51 -2.20
N TYR A 69 -9.02 -7.41 -2.51
CA TYR A 69 -8.56 -7.65 -3.89
C TYR A 69 -9.32 -8.75 -4.63
N THR A 70 -10.31 -9.38 -3.99
CA THR A 70 -11.12 -10.46 -4.59
C THR A 70 -11.86 -10.09 -5.88
N PHE A 71 -12.02 -8.80 -6.19
CA PHE A 71 -12.63 -8.34 -7.44
C PHE A 71 -11.63 -8.23 -8.61
N LEU A 72 -10.32 -8.29 -8.34
CA LEU A 72 -9.28 -8.14 -9.37
C LEU A 72 -9.33 -9.23 -10.46
N PRO A 73 -9.63 -10.51 -10.16
CA PRO A 73 -9.77 -11.54 -11.20
C PRO A 73 -10.87 -11.23 -12.23
N ILE A 74 -11.90 -10.47 -11.86
CA ILE A 74 -12.97 -10.04 -12.78
C ILE A 74 -12.45 -8.93 -13.71
N ARG A 75 -11.52 -8.09 -13.24
CA ARG A 75 -10.98 -6.94 -13.98
C ARG A 75 -9.77 -7.29 -14.85
N GLY A 76 -9.02 -8.34 -14.51
CA GLY A 76 -7.82 -8.74 -15.22
C GLY A 76 -7.08 -9.89 -14.53
N ASN A 77 -5.84 -10.13 -14.96
CA ASN A 77 -5.04 -11.21 -14.40
C ASN A 77 -4.59 -10.83 -12.98
N HIS A 78 -4.83 -11.71 -12.01
CA HIS A 78 -4.49 -11.46 -10.61
C HIS A 78 -3.56 -12.56 -10.09
N VAL A 79 -2.42 -12.14 -9.55
CA VAL A 79 -1.44 -13.01 -8.89
C VAL A 79 -1.41 -12.63 -7.42
N VAL A 80 -1.86 -13.56 -6.58
CA VAL A 80 -1.73 -13.46 -5.13
C VAL A 80 -0.32 -13.93 -4.75
N VAL A 81 0.43 -13.05 -4.10
CA VAL A 81 1.76 -13.37 -3.59
C VAL A 81 1.63 -13.65 -2.10
N THR A 82 1.72 -14.93 -1.75
CA THR A 82 1.70 -15.39 -0.35
C THR A 82 3.12 -15.46 0.19
N LYS A 83 3.33 -15.04 1.43
CA LYS A 83 4.60 -15.19 2.14
C LYS A 83 4.57 -16.51 2.92
N GLU A 84 5.22 -17.55 2.42
CA GLU A 84 5.49 -18.77 3.20
C GLU A 84 6.87 -18.64 3.87
N LYS A 85 6.94 -18.79 5.20
CA LYS A 85 8.19 -18.70 5.98
C LYS A 85 9.02 -17.42 5.76
N GLY A 86 8.36 -16.31 5.41
CA GLY A 86 8.99 -15.01 5.19
C GLY A 86 9.61 -14.82 3.80
N LEU A 87 9.56 -15.83 2.93
CA LEU A 87 9.99 -15.74 1.54
C LEU A 87 8.77 -15.58 0.63
N PRO A 88 8.76 -14.59 -0.28
CA PRO A 88 7.71 -14.49 -1.28
C PRO A 88 7.80 -15.69 -2.22
N LYS A 89 6.75 -16.52 -2.28
CA LYS A 89 6.68 -17.65 -3.20
C LYS A 89 5.81 -17.25 -4.39
N GLY A 90 6.48 -16.95 -5.51
CA GLY A 90 5.92 -16.29 -6.69
C GLY A 90 6.92 -15.28 -7.23
N ARG A 91 6.90 -15.02 -8.55
CA ARG A 91 7.88 -14.16 -9.26
C ARG A 91 8.18 -12.89 -8.44
N ASP A 92 9.46 -12.56 -8.30
CA ASP A 92 10.16 -11.60 -7.40
C ASP A 92 9.63 -10.13 -7.33
N HIS A 93 8.35 -9.90 -7.52
CA HIS A 93 7.77 -8.63 -7.96
C HIS A 93 7.23 -7.73 -6.84
N LEU A 94 7.07 -8.23 -5.60
CA LEU A 94 6.66 -7.38 -4.47
C LEU A 94 7.81 -6.57 -3.85
N ASN A 95 9.07 -6.93 -4.12
CA ASN A 95 10.24 -6.23 -3.56
C ASN A 95 10.24 -4.72 -3.88
N SER A 96 9.65 -4.30 -5.00
CA SER A 96 9.67 -2.89 -5.41
C SER A 96 8.81 -1.99 -4.51
N ILE A 97 7.55 -2.36 -4.22
CA ILE A 97 6.67 -1.53 -3.37
C ILE A 97 7.04 -1.62 -1.89
N GLU A 98 7.51 -2.79 -1.43
CA GLU A 98 8.04 -2.94 -0.06
C GLU A 98 9.31 -2.11 0.16
N GLY A 99 10.19 -2.07 -0.86
CA GLY A 99 11.35 -1.19 -0.89
C GLY A 99 10.96 0.29 -0.82
N PHE A 100 9.96 0.70 -1.61
CA PHE A 100 9.40 2.04 -1.54
C PHE A 100 8.88 2.39 -0.14
N TRP A 101 8.13 1.50 0.52
CA TRP A 101 7.65 1.76 1.89
C TRP A 101 8.79 1.86 2.91
N SER A 102 9.85 1.07 2.74
CA SER A 102 11.03 1.14 3.59
C SER A 102 11.76 2.48 3.43
N PHE A 103 11.90 2.95 2.20
CA PHE A 103 12.41 4.28 1.88
C PHE A 103 11.53 5.38 2.48
N ALA A 104 10.22 5.36 2.21
CA ALA A 104 9.25 6.35 2.68
C ALA A 104 9.27 6.50 4.21
N LYS A 105 9.31 5.38 4.95
CA LYS A 105 9.38 5.39 6.41
C LYS A 105 10.68 6.00 6.92
N ARG A 106 11.81 5.70 6.28
CA ARG A 106 13.12 6.25 6.64
C ARG A 106 13.21 7.75 6.35
N TRP A 107 12.67 8.18 5.21
CA TRP A 107 12.63 9.59 4.84
C TRP A 107 11.74 10.39 5.81
N LEU A 108 10.52 9.90 6.10
CA LEU A 108 9.62 10.53 7.07
C LEU A 108 10.17 10.55 8.50
N TYR A 109 11.04 9.60 8.86
CA TYR A 109 11.67 9.56 10.19
C TYR A 109 12.52 10.82 10.47
N GLN A 110 13.10 11.43 9.44
CA GLN A 110 13.93 12.64 9.58
C GLN A 110 13.14 13.84 10.13
N TYR A 111 11.85 13.92 9.81
CA TYR A 111 10.97 15.01 10.21
C TYR A 111 10.48 14.92 11.67
N ARG A 112 10.85 13.86 12.42
CA ARG A 112 10.49 13.62 13.84
C ARG A 112 8.98 13.73 14.17
N GLY A 113 8.13 13.62 13.15
CA GLY A 113 6.68 13.74 13.28
C GLY A 113 6.11 14.61 12.17
N VAL A 114 5.03 14.16 11.55
CA VAL A 114 4.32 14.89 10.51
C VAL A 114 2.89 15.12 10.97
N TYR A 115 2.44 16.37 10.89
CA TYR A 115 1.05 16.70 11.19
C TYR A 115 0.11 16.03 10.18
N LYS A 116 -0.99 15.45 10.68
CA LYS A 116 -1.98 14.72 9.89
C LYS A 116 -2.49 15.50 8.67
N GLN A 117 -2.67 16.81 8.83
CA GLN A 117 -3.17 17.68 7.77
C GLN A 117 -2.21 17.74 6.57
N TYR A 118 -0.90 17.77 6.81
CA TYR A 118 0.10 17.92 5.75
C TYR A 118 0.65 16.59 5.24
N PHE A 119 0.34 15.47 5.91
CA PHE A 119 0.87 14.15 5.57
C PHE A 119 0.72 13.76 4.09
N HIS A 120 -0.36 14.18 3.45
CA HIS A 120 -0.57 13.93 2.02
C HIS A 120 0.44 14.65 1.11
N LEU A 121 0.95 15.82 1.50
CA LEU A 121 1.97 16.56 0.74
C LEU A 121 3.32 15.82 0.77
N TYR A 122 3.73 15.37 1.95
CA TYR A 122 4.95 14.56 2.11
C TYR A 122 4.90 13.27 1.29
N LEU A 123 3.73 12.64 1.19
CA LEU A 123 3.54 11.49 0.32
C LEU A 123 3.75 11.85 -1.16
N LYS A 124 3.29 13.01 -1.61
CA LYS A 124 3.49 13.47 -3.00
C LYS A 124 4.94 13.78 -3.34
N GLU A 125 5.73 14.25 -2.38
CA GLU A 125 7.17 14.51 -2.59
C GLU A 125 7.99 13.24 -2.83
N ILE A 126 7.54 12.11 -2.28
CA ILE A 126 8.24 10.82 -2.42
C ILE A 126 7.73 9.97 -3.60
N GLU A 127 6.62 10.35 -4.24
CA GLU A 127 6.13 9.68 -5.45
C GLU A 127 7.13 9.89 -6.60
N TRP A 128 7.73 8.80 -7.07
CA TRP A 128 8.57 8.73 -8.27
C TRP A 128 7.78 8.20 -9.47
#